data_AF-A0A835GEU6-F1
#
_entry.id   AF-A0A835GEU6-F1
#
_cell.length_a   1.000
_cell.length_b   1.000
_cell.length_c   1.000
_cell.angle_alpha   90.00
_cell.angle_beta   90.00
_cell.angle_gamma   90.00
#
_symmetry.space_group_name_H-M   'P 1'
#
loop_
_entity.id
_entity.type
_entity.pdbx_description
1 polymer ?
#
loop_
_entity_poly.entity_id
_entity_poly.type
_entity_poly.pdbx_seq_one_letter_code
_entity_poly.pdbx_strand_id
1 'polypeptide(L)'
;MVRPAEDSQMEMKAAYKSGEIHDQEPPITLEKIKTKLKESEIFNWEDPTLTEREKKEMNKLFDAVEIMTTSRNRQPSGVQNMFSSLRLVERVVKKQLKEGQISEELANKFNWEKLTTRQRRDNQPTYYLDKSTNMRMFNLH
;
A
#
# COMPACT_ATOMS: atom_id res chain seq x y z
N MET A 1 57.68 1.84 13.59
CA MET A 1 56.68 0.87 13.11
C MET A 1 55.30 1.46 13.32
N VAL A 2 54.41 1.27 12.35
CA VAL A 2 53.16 2.02 12.14
C VAL A 2 51.93 1.20 12.57
N ARG A 3 50.94 1.90 13.17
CA ARG A 3 49.52 1.55 13.43
C ARG A 3 49.23 0.68 14.68
N PRO A 4 48.15 0.99 15.44
CA PRO A 4 46.78 0.73 14.98
C PRO A 4 45.89 1.98 14.96
N ALA A 5 45.21 2.16 13.82
CA ALA A 5 44.18 3.17 13.58
C ALA A 5 42.83 2.46 13.43
N GLU A 6 42.53 1.51 14.33
CA GLU A 6 41.36 0.62 14.19
C GLU A 6 40.26 0.91 15.22
N ASP A 7 40.54 1.60 16.33
CA ASP A 7 39.53 1.85 17.37
C ASP A 7 38.56 3.01 17.04
N SER A 8 39.00 4.06 16.33
CA SER A 8 38.11 5.21 16.03
C SER A 8 37.04 4.93 14.97
N GLN A 9 37.18 3.87 14.16
CA GLN A 9 36.13 3.49 13.20
C GLN A 9 34.97 2.73 13.86
N MET A 10 35.19 2.11 15.03
CA MET A 10 34.16 1.33 15.70
C MET A 10 33.19 2.23 16.48
N GLU A 11 33.67 3.33 17.06
CA GLU A 11 32.82 4.33 17.73
C GLU A 11 32.00 5.18 16.74
N MET A 12 32.52 5.46 15.54
CA MET A 12 31.73 6.15 14.50
C MET A 12 30.56 5.30 13.97
N LYS A 13 30.61 3.96 14.09
CA LYS A 13 29.50 3.08 13.71
C LYS A 13 28.40 2.99 14.77
N ALA A 14 28.71 3.32 16.02
CA ALA A 14 27.73 3.29 17.12
C ALA A 14 26.83 4.54 17.14
N ALA A 15 27.29 5.68 16.64
CA ALA A 15 26.52 6.92 16.62
C ALA A 15 25.34 6.92 15.60
N TYR A 16 25.41 6.12 14.54
CA TYR A 16 24.29 5.93 13.60
C TYR A 16 23.26 4.90 14.09
N LYS A 17 23.38 4.41 15.34
CA LYS A 17 22.36 3.62 16.02
C LYS A 17 21.49 4.48 16.96
N SER A 18 21.47 5.80 16.78
CA SER A 18 20.30 6.61 17.11
C SER A 18 19.56 6.91 15.82
N GLY A 19 19.08 5.85 15.17
CA GLY A 19 17.93 6.00 14.30
C GLY A 19 16.81 6.44 15.22
N GLU A 20 16.44 7.71 15.12
CA GLU A 20 15.14 8.22 15.53
C GLU A 20 14.13 7.12 15.24
N ILE A 21 13.66 6.45 16.29
CA ILE A 21 12.61 5.44 16.17
C ILE A 21 11.37 6.28 15.90
N HIS A 22 11.25 6.75 14.67
CA HIS A 22 10.00 7.23 14.13
C HIS A 22 9.05 6.08 14.38
N ASP A 23 8.10 6.30 15.29
CA ASP A 23 7.01 5.40 15.67
C ASP A 23 6.69 4.53 14.47
N GLN A 24 7.18 3.29 14.48
CA GLN A 24 6.89 2.37 13.39
C GLN A 24 5.40 2.11 13.51
N GLU A 25 4.62 2.77 12.66
CA GLU A 25 3.19 2.52 12.57
C GLU A 25 3.01 1.00 12.50
N PRO A 26 2.11 0.44 13.33
CA PRO A 26 1.96 -1.00 13.42
C PRO A 26 1.67 -1.58 12.04
N PRO A 27 2.32 -2.70 11.67
CA PRO A 27 2.27 -3.26 10.32
C PRO A 27 0.83 -3.42 9.82
N ILE A 28 0.62 -3.27 8.51
CA ILE A 28 -0.71 -3.41 7.93
C ILE A 28 -1.10 -4.89 8.00
N THR A 29 -2.22 -5.16 8.65
CA THR A 29 -2.80 -6.51 8.77
C THR A 29 -3.92 -6.69 7.76
N LEU A 30 -4.25 -7.95 7.44
CA LEU A 30 -5.41 -8.28 6.61
C LEU A 30 -6.71 -7.71 7.20
N GLU A 31 -6.88 -7.78 8.52
CA GLU A 31 -7.99 -7.19 9.27
C GLU A 31 -8.16 -5.69 8.95
N LYS A 32 -7.07 -4.92 9.04
CA LYS A 32 -7.10 -3.47 8.72
C LYS A 32 -7.48 -3.24 7.25
N ILE A 33 -7.00 -4.08 6.33
CA ILE A 33 -7.35 -3.99 4.90
C ILE A 33 -8.83 -4.26 4.69
N LYS A 34 -9.36 -5.33 5.30
CA LYS A 34 -10.79 -5.65 5.29
C LYS A 34 -11.57 -4.45 5.79
N THR A 35 -11.36 -4.01 7.04
CA THR A 35 -12.02 -2.84 7.62
C THR A 35 -12.01 -1.64 6.68
N LYS A 36 -10.86 -1.35 6.04
CA LYS A 36 -10.77 -0.24 5.09
C LYS A 36 -11.56 -0.44 3.80
N LEU A 37 -11.67 -1.66 3.27
CA LEU A 37 -12.51 -1.96 2.11
C LEU A 37 -13.99 -1.68 2.39
N LYS A 38 -14.49 -2.02 3.58
CA LYS A 38 -15.88 -1.75 3.99
C LYS A 38 -16.11 -0.28 4.29
N GLU A 39 -15.24 0.35 5.07
CA GLU A 39 -15.32 1.80 5.36
C GLU A 39 -15.27 2.66 4.11
N SER A 40 -14.50 2.24 3.10
CA SER A 40 -14.36 2.97 1.83
C SER A 40 -15.45 2.60 0.83
N GLU A 41 -16.42 1.77 1.22
CA GLU A 41 -17.50 1.27 0.36
C GLU A 41 -16.99 0.56 -0.91
N ILE A 42 -15.75 0.05 -0.88
CA ILE A 42 -15.16 -0.69 -2.00
C ILE A 42 -15.72 -2.10 -2.01
N PHE A 43 -15.79 -2.75 -0.85
CA PHE A 43 -16.30 -4.11 -0.74
C PHE A 43 -16.67 -4.45 0.70
N ASN A 44 -17.82 -5.11 0.88
CA ASN A 44 -18.27 -5.61 2.17
C ASN A 44 -18.15 -7.14 2.22
N TRP A 45 -17.18 -7.65 2.97
CA TRP A 45 -16.95 -9.10 3.11
C TRP A 45 -18.00 -9.81 3.99
N GLU A 46 -18.83 -9.05 4.71
CA GLU A 46 -19.92 -9.56 5.55
C GLU A 46 -21.29 -9.40 4.87
N ASP A 47 -21.31 -9.07 3.59
CA ASP A 47 -22.56 -8.89 2.84
C ASP A 47 -23.38 -10.19 2.86
N PRO A 48 -24.62 -10.17 3.40
CA PRO A 48 -25.47 -11.34 3.46
C PRO A 48 -25.89 -11.86 2.07
N THR A 49 -25.77 -11.03 1.02
CA THR A 49 -26.07 -11.42 -0.36
C THR A 49 -24.96 -12.24 -1.03
N LEU A 50 -23.82 -12.45 -0.35
CA LEU A 50 -22.78 -13.35 -0.81
C LEU A 50 -23.22 -14.82 -0.69
N THR A 51 -23.23 -15.50 -1.82
CA THR A 51 -23.48 -16.95 -1.90
C THR A 51 -22.35 -17.73 -1.22
N GLU A 52 -22.58 -19.00 -0.87
CA GLU A 52 -21.54 -19.85 -0.29
C GLU A 52 -20.33 -20.02 -1.21
N ARG A 53 -20.56 -20.06 -2.52
CA ARG A 53 -19.49 -20.14 -3.53
C ARG A 53 -18.64 -18.88 -3.49
N GLU A 54 -19.25 -17.71 -3.54
CA GLU A 54 -18.56 -16.42 -3.47
C GLU A 54 -17.79 -16.27 -2.16
N LYS A 55 -18.35 -16.73 -1.03
CA LYS A 55 -17.64 -16.73 0.27
C LYS A 55 -16.37 -17.59 0.22
N LYS A 56 -16.41 -18.76 -0.42
CA LYS A 56 -15.23 -19.62 -0.59
C LYS A 56 -14.17 -18.97 -1.49
N GLU A 57 -14.60 -18.38 -2.60
CA GLU A 57 -13.72 -17.65 -3.52
C GLU A 57 -13.08 -16.43 -2.82
N MET A 58 -13.87 -15.68 -2.07
CA MET A 58 -13.43 -14.54 -1.28
C MET A 58 -12.42 -14.92 -0.19
N ASN A 59 -12.64 -16.03 0.51
CA ASN A 59 -11.68 -16.50 1.52
C ASN A 59 -10.32 -16.81 0.89
N LYS A 60 -10.29 -17.55 -0.23
CA LYS A 60 -9.05 -17.82 -0.98
C LYS A 60 -8.38 -16.53 -1.47
N LEU A 61 -9.16 -15.55 -1.88
CA LEU A 61 -8.65 -14.24 -2.28
C LEU A 61 -7.96 -13.54 -1.11
N PHE A 62 -8.59 -13.54 0.07
CA PHE A 62 -8.00 -12.91 1.24
C PHE A 62 -6.78 -13.66 1.78
N ASP A 63 -6.72 -14.98 1.67
CA ASP A 63 -5.52 -15.76 2.00
C ASP A 63 -4.33 -15.33 1.12
N ALA A 64 -4.57 -15.14 -0.19
CA ALA A 64 -3.54 -14.63 -1.10
C ALA A 64 -3.10 -13.20 -0.75
N VAL A 65 -4.06 -12.33 -0.40
CA VAL A 65 -3.78 -10.96 0.05
C VAL A 65 -2.96 -10.97 1.34
N GLU A 66 -3.23 -11.89 2.27
CA GLU A 66 -2.50 -12.00 3.55
C GLU A 66 -1.03 -12.37 3.33
N ILE A 67 -0.75 -13.35 2.47
CA ILE A 67 0.62 -13.74 2.11
C ILE A 67 1.39 -12.55 1.50
N MET A 68 0.74 -11.83 0.58
CA MET A 68 1.35 -10.66 -0.05
C MET A 68 1.53 -9.49 0.92
N THR A 69 0.60 -9.30 1.85
CA THR A 69 0.67 -8.26 2.88
C THR A 69 1.79 -8.56 3.87
N THR A 70 1.92 -9.81 4.33
CA THR A 70 3.02 -10.26 5.19
C THR A 70 4.38 -10.06 4.51
N SER A 71 4.46 -10.34 3.21
CA SER A 71 5.67 -10.09 2.42
C SER A 71 5.99 -8.59 2.33
N ARG A 72 4.96 -7.74 2.22
CA ARG A 72 5.11 -6.28 2.16
C ARG A 72 5.49 -5.66 3.51
N ASN A 73 5.08 -6.23 4.63
CA ASN A 73 5.48 -5.76 5.97
C ASN A 73 6.99 -5.88 6.25
N ARG A 74 7.73 -6.57 5.37
CA ARG A 74 9.20 -6.63 5.39
C ARG A 74 9.87 -5.50 4.60
N GLN A 75 9.10 -4.69 3.88
CA GLN A 75 9.61 -3.56 3.08
C GLN A 75 9.67 -2.27 3.91
N PRO A 76 10.40 -1.23 3.49
CA PRO A 76 10.47 0.05 4.21
C PRO A 76 9.09 0.70 4.41
N SER A 77 8.95 1.48 5.49
CA SER A 77 7.68 2.11 5.91
C SER A 77 7.00 2.94 4.83
N GLY A 78 7.76 3.61 3.96
CA GLY A 78 7.21 4.38 2.82
C GLY A 78 6.37 3.54 1.84
N VAL A 79 6.56 2.22 1.81
CA VAL A 79 5.79 1.28 0.97
C VAL A 79 4.59 0.67 1.71
N GLN A 80 4.59 0.75 3.05
CA GLN A 80 3.57 0.18 3.93
C GLN A 80 2.42 1.18 4.18
N ASN A 81 1.85 1.75 3.12
CA ASN A 81 0.69 2.64 3.25
C ASN A 81 -0.63 1.94 2.85
N MET A 82 -1.72 2.36 3.48
CA MET A 82 -3.03 1.73 3.30
C MET A 82 -3.53 1.81 1.85
N PHE A 83 -3.28 2.92 1.16
CA PHE A 83 -3.66 3.07 -0.26
C PHE A 83 -2.96 2.03 -1.15
N SER A 84 -1.67 1.81 -0.93
CA SER A 84 -0.89 0.80 -1.63
C SER A 84 -1.42 -0.60 -1.34
N SER A 85 -1.87 -0.86 -0.11
CA SER A 85 -2.49 -2.13 0.27
C SER A 85 -3.84 -2.34 -0.42
N LEU A 86 -4.68 -1.32 -0.53
CA LEU A 86 -5.92 -1.41 -1.32
C LEU A 86 -5.65 -1.64 -2.82
N ARG A 87 -4.63 -0.98 -3.38
CA ARG A 87 -4.15 -1.23 -4.75
C ARG A 87 -3.54 -2.61 -4.95
N LEU A 88 -3.01 -3.23 -3.89
CA LEU A 88 -2.55 -4.61 -3.93
C LEU A 88 -3.76 -5.55 -4.05
N VAL A 89 -4.81 -5.35 -3.25
CA VAL A 89 -6.06 -6.12 -3.35
C VAL A 89 -6.64 -6.01 -4.76
N GLU A 90 -6.76 -4.80 -5.32
CA GLU A 90 -7.26 -4.60 -6.69
C GLU A 90 -6.47 -5.45 -7.72
N ARG A 91 -5.14 -5.48 -7.60
CA ARG A 91 -4.29 -6.28 -8.48
C ARG A 91 -4.48 -7.78 -8.28
N VAL A 92 -4.63 -8.23 -7.04
CA VAL A 92 -4.90 -9.64 -6.73
C VAL A 92 -6.23 -10.07 -7.31
N VAL A 93 -7.30 -9.29 -7.09
CA VAL A 93 -8.63 -9.55 -7.65
C VAL A 93 -8.56 -9.65 -9.17
N LYS A 94 -7.96 -8.66 -9.84
CA LYS A 94 -7.82 -8.67 -11.31
C LYS A 94 -7.00 -9.85 -11.83
N LYS A 95 -5.93 -10.23 -11.12
CA LYS A 95 -5.11 -11.39 -11.47
C LYS A 95 -5.88 -12.69 -11.32
N GLN A 96 -6.53 -12.90 -10.17
CA GLN A 96 -7.32 -14.10 -9.90
C GLN A 96 -8.52 -14.23 -10.84
N LEU A 97 -9.14 -13.10 -11.22
CA LEU A 97 -10.20 -13.08 -12.23
C LEU A 97 -9.68 -13.55 -13.60
N LYS A 98 -8.53 -12.99 -14.03
CA LYS A 98 -7.89 -13.39 -15.30
C LYS A 98 -7.46 -14.85 -15.31
N GLU A 99 -7.07 -15.39 -14.17
CA GLU A 99 -6.69 -16.80 -13.98
C GLU A 99 -7.90 -17.72 -13.77
N GLY A 100 -9.13 -17.20 -13.73
CA GLY A 100 -10.36 -17.98 -13.52
C GLY A 100 -10.50 -18.54 -12.10
N GLN A 101 -9.75 -18.01 -11.13
CA GLN A 101 -9.78 -18.46 -9.73
C GLN A 101 -10.95 -17.86 -8.93
N ILE A 102 -11.47 -16.72 -9.38
CA ILE A 102 -12.68 -16.10 -8.86
C ILE A 102 -13.67 -15.84 -9.99
N SER A 103 -14.96 -15.83 -9.65
CA SER A 103 -16.05 -15.50 -10.57
C SER A 103 -16.09 -14.01 -10.91
N GLU A 104 -16.62 -13.70 -12.11
CA GLU A 104 -16.95 -12.32 -12.49
C GLU A 104 -18.00 -11.71 -11.54
N GLU A 105 -18.93 -12.53 -11.05
CA GLU A 105 -19.95 -12.15 -10.06
C GLU A 105 -19.32 -11.55 -8.79
N LEU A 106 -18.35 -12.26 -8.19
CA LEU A 106 -17.62 -11.78 -7.03
C LEU A 106 -16.79 -10.54 -7.36
N ALA A 107 -16.09 -10.53 -8.51
CA ALA A 107 -15.25 -9.41 -8.91
C ALA A 107 -16.05 -8.12 -9.14
N ASN A 108 -17.28 -8.22 -9.67
CA ASN A 108 -18.17 -7.09 -9.92
C ASN A 108 -18.75 -6.48 -8.64
N LYS A 109 -18.71 -7.19 -7.50
CA LYS A 109 -19.10 -6.66 -6.19
C LYS A 109 -18.08 -5.66 -5.63
N PHE A 110 -16.88 -5.55 -6.22
CA PHE A 110 -15.89 -4.57 -5.82
C PHE A 110 -16.08 -3.24 -6.56
N ASN A 111 -16.40 -2.18 -5.82
CA ASN A 111 -16.53 -0.83 -6.33
C ASN A 111 -15.16 -0.11 -6.36
N TRP A 112 -14.34 -0.44 -7.35
CA TRP A 112 -13.00 0.15 -7.50
C TRP A 112 -13.00 1.65 -7.79
N GLU A 113 -14.12 2.23 -8.24
CA GLU A 113 -14.21 3.67 -8.48
C GLU A 113 -14.01 4.47 -7.19
N LYS A 114 -14.46 3.93 -6.06
CA LYS A 114 -14.29 4.51 -4.72
C LYS A 114 -12.82 4.56 -4.26
N LEU A 115 -11.93 3.82 -4.90
CA LEU A 115 -10.48 3.87 -4.63
C LEU A 115 -9.83 5.14 -5.19
N THR A 116 -10.46 5.81 -6.17
CA THR A 116 -9.87 6.94 -6.92
C THR A 116 -10.13 8.32 -6.31
N THR A 117 -11.08 8.43 -5.39
CA THR A 117 -11.59 9.72 -4.88
C THR A 117 -10.61 10.51 -4.03
N ARG A 118 -9.51 9.91 -3.54
CA ARG A 118 -8.45 10.66 -2.83
C ARG A 118 -7.39 11.28 -3.73
N GLN A 119 -7.27 10.91 -5.01
CA GLN A 119 -6.25 11.48 -5.90
C GLN A 119 -6.69 12.70 -6.71
N ARG A 120 -7.95 13.13 -6.61
CA ARG A 120 -8.34 14.44 -7.17
C ARG A 120 -7.75 15.64 -6.41
N ARG A 121 -6.89 15.43 -5.40
CA ARG A 121 -6.09 16.47 -4.75
C ARG A 121 -4.73 16.74 -5.40
N ASP A 122 -4.25 15.92 -6.35
CA ASP A 122 -2.93 16.12 -6.98
C ASP A 122 -2.99 16.61 -8.44
N ASN A 123 -4.18 16.90 -8.97
CA ASN A 123 -4.34 17.40 -10.34
C ASN A 123 -4.22 18.93 -10.46
N GLN A 124 -3.85 19.62 -9.38
CA GLN A 124 -3.21 20.92 -9.50
C GLN A 124 -1.71 20.65 -9.58
N PRO A 125 -1.05 20.88 -10.73
CA PRO A 125 0.38 20.80 -10.73
C PRO A 125 0.88 21.86 -9.74
N THR A 126 1.64 21.43 -8.72
CA THR A 126 2.28 22.30 -7.71
C THR A 126 3.19 23.34 -8.36
N TYR A 127 3.45 23.15 -9.66
CA TYR A 127 4.21 24.03 -10.51
C TYR A 127 3.48 24.29 -11.84
N TYR A 128 3.78 25.42 -12.46
CA TYR A 128 3.55 25.60 -13.90
C TYR A 128 4.90 25.64 -14.62
N LEU A 129 4.89 25.33 -15.92
CA LEU A 129 6.09 25.40 -16.74
C LEU A 129 6.16 26.78 -17.38
N ASP A 130 7.17 27.57 -17.03
CA ASP A 130 7.36 28.88 -17.64
C ASP A 130 7.78 28.71 -19.10
N LYS A 131 7.02 29.32 -20.03
CA LYS A 131 7.25 29.19 -21.47
C LYS A 131 8.51 29.92 -21.93
N SER A 132 9.00 30.88 -21.14
CA SER A 132 10.18 31.68 -21.51
C SER A 132 11.50 30.98 -21.15
N THR A 133 11.52 30.30 -19.99
CA THR A 133 12.73 29.65 -19.47
C THR A 133 12.67 28.12 -19.49
N ASN A 134 11.50 27.54 -19.81
CA ASN A 134 11.23 26.10 -19.75
C ASN A 134 11.43 25.49 -18.34
N MET A 135 11.40 26.34 -17.31
CA MET A 135 11.63 25.97 -15.92
C MET A 135 10.32 25.64 -15.19
N ARG A 136 10.38 24.75 -14.19
CA ARG A 136 9.25 24.44 -13.31
C ARG A 136 9.15 25.49 -12.21
N MET A 137 8.09 26.29 -12.21
CA MET A 137 7.81 27.34 -11.25
C MET A 137 6.83 26.84 -10.20
N PHE A 138 7.27 26.66 -8.95
CA PHE A 138 6.42 26.20 -7.84
C PHE A 138 5.76 27.39 -7.15
N ASN A 139 4.44 27.31 -6.91
CA ASN A 139 3.75 28.32 -6.11
C ASN A 139 4.04 28.04 -4.63
N LEU A 140 5.09 28.66 -4.10
CA LEU A 140 5.36 28.71 -2.67
C LEU A 140 4.49 29.82 -2.07
N HIS A 141 3.32 29.46 -1.55
CA HIS A 141 2.53 30.27 -0.63
C HIS A 141 2.29 29.47 0.63
#